data_AF-A0A268TAJ9-F1
#
_entry.id   AF-A0A268TAJ9-F1
#
_cell.length_a   1.000
_cell.length_b   1.000
_cell.length_c   1.000
_cell.angle_alpha   90.00
_cell.angle_beta   90.00
_cell.angle_gamma   90.00
#
_symmetry.space_group_name_H-M   'P 1'
#
loop_
_entity.id
_entity.type
_entity.pdbx_description
1 polymer ?
#
loop_
_entity_poly.entity_id
_entity_poly.type
_entity_poly.pdbx_seq_one_letter_code
_entity_poly.pdbx_strand_id
1 'polypeptide(L)'
;MQQNKTWKDIWTQKSANNQEELTWLKQKLQSNSTTEIGDYLLKLNGFDSKTGALNSGSIRAFMEKNLAPKLAGCESFYDVGCGSGAFLYLLLQVLQDKNIATSYRVGGCDYSEPRVRIANFVFENMPINPCGGGGR
;
A
#
# COMPACT_ATOMS: atom_id res chain seq x y z
N MET A 1 38.19 0.35 4.15
CA MET A 1 37.43 -0.87 4.50
C MET A 1 35.98 -0.64 4.11
N GLN A 2 35.42 -1.48 3.24
CA GLN A 2 34.00 -1.40 2.86
C GLN A 2 33.18 -1.99 4.01
N GLN A 3 32.37 -1.19 4.70
CA GLN A 3 31.47 -1.73 5.73
C GLN A 3 30.43 -2.64 5.07
N ASN A 4 30.26 -3.85 5.62
CA ASN A 4 29.17 -4.73 5.21
C ASN A 4 27.85 -4.11 5.67
N LYS A 5 26.97 -3.77 4.72
CA LYS A 5 25.61 -3.31 5.01
C LYS A 5 24.83 -4.46 5.66
N THR A 6 24.16 -4.19 6.77
CA THR A 6 23.21 -5.15 7.37
C THR A 6 21.94 -5.24 6.52
N TRP A 7 21.13 -6.28 6.73
CA TRP A 7 19.80 -6.35 6.11
C TRP A 7 19.00 -5.08 6.42
N LYS A 8 19.03 -4.61 7.68
CA LYS A 8 18.30 -3.42 8.12
C LYS A 8 18.74 -2.17 7.36
N ASP A 9 20.04 -2.02 7.11
CA ASP A 9 20.58 -0.90 6.33
C ASP A 9 20.07 -0.94 4.88
N ILE A 10 19.99 -2.12 4.27
CA ILE A 10 19.47 -2.28 2.90
C ILE A 10 18.00 -1.88 2.83
N TRP A 11 17.19 -2.31 3.81
CA TRP A 11 15.75 -2.06 3.83
C TRP A 11 15.37 -0.62 4.21
N THR A 12 16.22 0.08 4.96
CA THR A 12 16.03 1.49 5.35
C THR A 12 16.56 2.49 4.32
N GLN A 13 17.45 2.07 3.41
CA GLN A 13 18.01 2.95 2.37
C GLN A 13 17.02 3.32 1.27
N LYS A 14 16.03 2.45 0.96
CA LYS A 14 14.95 2.78 0.03
C LYS A 14 13.96 3.70 0.75
N SER A 15 14.17 5.00 0.59
CA SER A 15 13.28 6.07 1.03
C SER A 15 12.81 6.84 -0.20
N ALA A 16 11.53 7.21 -0.22
CA ALA A 16 10.94 7.99 -1.31
C ALA A 16 10.02 9.04 -0.68
N ASN A 17 10.63 9.87 0.14
CA ASN A 17 9.94 10.78 1.06
C ASN A 17 10.28 12.24 0.73
N ASN A 18 10.67 12.52 -0.51
CA ASN A 18 10.88 13.90 -0.94
C ASN A 18 9.54 14.58 -1.23
N GLN A 19 9.52 15.91 -1.21
CA GLN A 19 8.29 16.69 -1.31
C GLN A 19 7.57 16.49 -2.65
N GLU A 20 8.31 16.28 -3.75
CA GLU A 20 7.75 16.08 -5.08
C GLU A 20 7.00 14.75 -5.17
N GLU A 21 7.61 13.67 -4.67
CA GLU A 21 7.00 12.34 -4.63
C GLU A 21 5.75 12.30 -3.75
N LEU A 22 5.79 12.92 -2.56
CA LEU A 22 4.62 13.01 -1.69
C LEU A 22 3.48 13.82 -2.33
N THR A 23 3.83 14.89 -3.04
CA THR A 23 2.84 15.71 -3.78
C THR A 23 2.20 14.91 -4.90
N TRP A 24 3.02 14.20 -5.70
CA TRP A 24 2.54 13.31 -6.74
C TRP A 24 1.63 12.20 -6.18
N LEU A 25 2.06 11.54 -5.10
CA LEU A 25 1.31 10.45 -4.48
C LEU A 25 -0.05 10.94 -3.96
N LYS A 26 -0.09 12.12 -3.33
CA LYS A 26 -1.35 12.73 -2.88
C LYS A 26 -2.31 13.00 -4.03
N GLN A 27 -1.81 13.58 -5.13
CA GLN A 27 -2.63 13.85 -6.31
C GLN A 27 -3.20 12.55 -6.88
N LYS A 28 -2.39 11.50 -6.98
CA LYS A 28 -2.82 10.21 -7.50
C LYS A 28 -3.85 9.51 -6.61
N LEU A 29 -3.67 9.58 -5.29
CA LEU A 29 -4.64 9.05 -4.31
C LEU A 29 -6.01 9.73 -4.48
N GLN A 30 -6.04 11.03 -4.78
CA GLN A 30 -7.27 11.78 -5.04
C GLN A 30 -7.90 11.47 -6.40
N SER A 31 -7.10 11.14 -7.44
CA SER A 31 -7.60 10.77 -8.76
C SER A 31 -7.92 9.28 -8.91
N ASN A 32 -7.90 8.51 -7.82
CA ASN A 32 -8.14 7.06 -7.78
C ASN A 32 -7.31 6.26 -8.80
N SER A 33 -6.04 6.63 -9.00
CA SER A 33 -5.14 5.98 -9.97
C SER A 33 -4.51 4.71 -9.40
N THR A 34 -5.33 3.71 -9.07
CA THR A 34 -4.94 2.52 -8.29
C THR A 34 -3.71 1.78 -8.81
N THR A 35 -3.62 1.57 -10.13
CA THR A 35 -2.50 0.84 -10.74
C THR A 35 -1.18 1.59 -10.58
N GLU A 36 -1.17 2.90 -10.85
CA GLU A 36 0.04 3.72 -10.74
C GLU A 36 0.53 3.81 -9.30
N ILE A 37 -0.40 3.99 -8.35
CA ILE A 37 -0.08 4.00 -6.92
C ILE A 37 0.44 2.63 -6.49
N GLY A 38 -0.25 1.56 -6.87
CA GLY A 38 0.15 0.20 -6.58
C GLY A 38 1.56 -0.14 -7.05
N ASP A 39 1.85 0.15 -8.32
CA ASP A 39 3.17 -0.10 -8.93
C ASP A 39 4.26 0.74 -8.25
N TYR A 40 3.96 2.00 -7.93
CA TYR A 40 4.87 2.85 -7.17
C TYR A 40 5.18 2.27 -5.78
N LEU A 41 4.17 1.87 -5.01
CA LEU A 41 4.36 1.30 -3.68
C LEU A 41 5.12 -0.04 -3.74
N LEU A 42 4.85 -0.89 -4.73
CA LEU A 42 5.58 -2.14 -4.96
C LEU A 42 7.06 -1.89 -5.29
N LYS A 43 7.35 -0.86 -6.10
CA LYS A 43 8.71 -0.42 -6.39
C LYS A 43 9.46 0.01 -5.13
N LEU A 44 8.81 0.76 -4.22
CA LEU A 44 9.41 1.11 -2.93
C LEU A 44 9.75 -0.11 -2.07
N ASN A 45 8.91 -1.15 -2.16
CA ASN A 45 9.16 -2.42 -1.50
C ASN A 45 10.27 -3.26 -2.17
N GLY A 46 10.72 -2.86 -3.37
CA GLY A 46 11.78 -3.51 -4.12
C GLY A 46 11.32 -4.60 -5.09
N PHE A 47 10.04 -4.61 -5.44
CA PHE A 47 9.48 -5.50 -6.46
C PHE A 47 9.67 -4.97 -7.90
N ASP A 48 10.57 -3.99 -8.10
CA ASP A 48 10.94 -3.39 -9.39
C ASP A 48 12.19 -4.03 -10.02
N SER A 49 12.57 -5.23 -9.58
CA SER A 49 13.82 -5.88 -10.00
C SER A 49 13.75 -6.42 -11.44
N LYS A 50 14.89 -6.39 -12.14
CA LYS A 50 15.01 -6.92 -13.52
C LYS A 50 14.76 -8.42 -13.65
N THR A 51 14.87 -9.17 -12.56
CA THR A 51 14.73 -10.64 -12.53
C THR A 51 13.30 -11.10 -12.22
N GLY A 52 12.38 -10.17 -12.01
CA GLY A 52 10.97 -10.42 -11.77
C GLY A 52 10.33 -9.16 -11.20
N ALA A 53 9.48 -8.52 -12.01
CA ALA A 53 8.68 -7.40 -11.57
C ALA A 53 7.29 -7.92 -11.20
N LEU A 54 6.87 -7.70 -9.96
CA LEU A 54 5.46 -7.83 -9.61
C LEU A 54 4.78 -6.49 -9.94
N ASN A 55 3.77 -6.54 -10.80
CA ASN A 55 2.90 -5.39 -11.04
C ASN A 55 1.62 -5.50 -10.21
N SER A 56 1.04 -4.35 -9.92
CA SER A 56 -0.19 -4.22 -9.12
C SER A 56 -1.36 -4.95 -9.75
N GLY A 57 -1.47 -4.99 -11.08
CA GLY A 57 -2.53 -5.70 -11.80
C GLY A 57 -2.54 -7.20 -11.49
N SER A 58 -1.38 -7.85 -11.59
CA SER A 58 -1.23 -9.28 -11.29
C SER A 58 -1.51 -9.60 -9.81
N ILE A 59 -1.09 -8.72 -8.89
CA ILE A 59 -1.38 -8.87 -7.46
C ILE A 59 -2.87 -8.70 -7.18
N ARG A 60 -3.53 -7.68 -7.76
CA ARG A 60 -4.98 -7.47 -7.60
C ARG A 60 -5.77 -8.65 -8.11
N ALA A 61 -5.43 -9.18 -9.29
CA ALA A 61 -6.08 -10.38 -9.84
C ALA A 61 -5.93 -11.60 -8.90
N PHE A 62 -4.75 -11.78 -8.31
CA PHE A 62 -4.54 -12.81 -7.30
C PHE A 62 -5.39 -12.58 -6.05
N MET A 63 -5.42 -11.36 -5.51
CA MET A 63 -6.19 -10.99 -4.32
C MET A 63 -7.69 -11.16 -4.54
N GLU A 64 -8.19 -10.71 -5.68
CA GLU A 64 -9.58 -10.82 -6.09
C GLU A 64 -10.03 -12.28 -6.15
N LYS A 65 -9.23 -13.14 -6.78
CA LYS A 65 -9.57 -14.55 -6.96
C LYS A 65 -9.44 -15.36 -5.67
N ASN A 66 -8.43 -15.08 -4.85
CA ASN A 66 -8.01 -15.99 -3.78
C ASN A 66 -8.19 -15.46 -2.36
N LEU A 67 -8.15 -14.14 -2.15
CA LEU A 67 -8.20 -13.52 -0.82
C LEU A 67 -9.55 -12.87 -0.55
N ALA A 68 -10.07 -12.03 -1.45
CA ALA A 68 -11.30 -11.28 -1.23
C ALA A 68 -12.50 -12.16 -0.79
N PRO A 69 -12.75 -13.35 -1.38
CA PRO A 69 -13.84 -14.22 -0.93
C PRO A 69 -13.65 -14.75 0.50
N LYS A 70 -12.41 -14.93 0.96
CA LYS A 70 -12.07 -15.46 2.29
C LYS A 70 -12.09 -14.38 3.37
N LEU A 71 -11.98 -13.12 2.97
CA LEU A 71 -11.94 -11.96 3.84
C LEU A 71 -13.29 -11.25 3.94
N ALA A 72 -14.34 -11.83 3.35
CA ALA A 72 -15.70 -11.34 3.49
C ALA A 72 -16.11 -11.34 4.97
N GLY A 73 -16.57 -10.18 5.47
CA GLY A 73 -16.92 -9.99 6.88
C GLY A 73 -15.75 -9.64 7.80
N CYS A 74 -14.51 -9.59 7.31
CA CYS A 74 -13.40 -9.02 8.09
C CYS A 74 -13.52 -7.50 8.13
N GLU A 75 -13.52 -6.93 9.35
CA GLU A 75 -13.59 -5.48 9.55
C GLU A 75 -12.22 -4.82 9.74
N SER A 76 -11.19 -5.62 10.00
CA SER A 76 -9.85 -5.12 10.29
C SER A 76 -8.74 -5.95 9.66
N PHE A 77 -7.71 -5.28 9.16
CA PHE A 77 -6.53 -5.90 8.55
C PHE A 77 -5.25 -5.34 9.18
N TYR A 78 -4.30 -6.23 9.45
CA TYR A 78 -2.98 -5.85 9.95
C TYR A 78 -1.90 -6.54 9.14
N ASP A 79 -0.96 -5.78 8.56
CA ASP A 79 0.12 -6.30 7.72
C ASP A 79 1.47 -6.25 8.44
N VAL A 80 2.11 -7.42 8.62
CA VAL A 80 3.41 -7.56 9.29
C VAL A 80 4.51 -7.58 8.23
N GLY A 81 5.40 -6.59 8.26
CA GLY A 81 6.31 -6.32 7.15
C GLY A 81 5.62 -5.54 6.03
N CYS A 82 4.81 -4.54 6.40
CA CYS A 82 3.94 -3.83 5.46
C CYS A 82 4.70 -2.99 4.42
N GLY A 83 5.99 -2.70 4.65
CA GLY A 83 6.78 -1.80 3.82
C GLY A 83 6.07 -0.46 3.60
N SER A 84 5.86 -0.10 2.34
CA SER A 84 5.14 1.10 1.91
C SER A 84 3.60 0.99 1.99
N GLY A 85 3.08 -0.13 2.49
CA GLY A 85 1.65 -0.44 2.52
C GLY A 85 1.09 -1.01 1.22
N ALA A 86 1.94 -1.38 0.25
CA ALA A 86 1.54 -1.78 -1.11
C ALA A 86 0.46 -2.87 -1.14
N PHE A 87 0.67 -3.99 -0.44
CA PHE A 87 -0.28 -5.11 -0.46
C PHE A 87 -1.61 -4.74 0.20
N LEU A 88 -1.55 -4.08 1.35
CA LEU A 88 -2.73 -3.65 2.07
C LEU A 88 -3.55 -2.64 1.25
N TYR A 89 -2.90 -1.66 0.61
CA TYR A 89 -3.52 -0.71 -0.30
C TYR A 89 -4.28 -1.41 -1.43
N LEU A 90 -3.61 -2.35 -2.13
CA LEU A 90 -4.22 -3.10 -3.24
C LEU A 90 -5.39 -3.98 -2.79
N LEU A 91 -5.29 -4.61 -1.62
CA LEU A 91 -6.35 -5.42 -1.05
C LEU A 91 -7.59 -4.56 -0.76
N LEU A 92 -7.41 -3.41 -0.10
CA LEU A 92 -8.53 -2.51 0.20
C LEU A 92 -9.24 -2.05 -1.06
N GLN A 93 -8.50 -1.74 -2.11
CA GLN A 93 -9.08 -1.33 -3.40
C GLN A 93 -9.91 -2.45 -4.02
N VAL A 94 -9.41 -3.70 -4.02
CA VAL A 94 -10.19 -4.87 -4.48
C VAL A 94 -11.46 -5.07 -3.67
N LEU A 95 -11.39 -4.89 -2.35
CA LEU A 95 -12.55 -5.05 -1.46
C LEU A 95 -13.58 -3.91 -1.64
N GLN A 96 -13.11 -2.68 -1.85
CA GLN A 96 -13.93 -1.51 -2.17
C GLN A 96 -14.63 -1.67 -3.53
N ASP A 97 -13.92 -2.09 -4.58
CA ASP A 97 -14.45 -2.31 -5.93
C ASP A 97 -15.61 -3.32 -5.94
N LYS A 98 -15.59 -4.28 -5.01
CA LYS A 98 -16.64 -5.31 -4.85
C LYS A 98 -17.76 -4.92 -3.89
N ASN A 99 -17.71 -3.73 -3.30
CA ASN A 99 -18.69 -3.26 -2.31
C ASN A 99 -18.86 -4.22 -1.11
N ILE A 100 -17.75 -4.86 -0.67
CA ILE A 100 -17.80 -5.93 0.35
C ILE A 100 -17.92 -5.35 1.78
N ALA A 101 -17.50 -4.11 2.04
CA ALA A 101 -17.79 -3.39 3.28
C ALA A 101 -17.61 -1.87 3.13
N THR A 102 -18.20 -1.13 4.07
CA THR A 102 -18.27 0.34 4.07
C THR A 102 -17.17 1.03 4.90
N SER A 103 -16.38 0.29 5.69
CA SER A 103 -15.19 0.81 6.39
C SER A 103 -14.29 -0.34 6.87
N TYR A 104 -12.99 -0.27 6.56
CA TYR A 104 -11.99 -1.22 7.04
C TYR A 104 -11.01 -0.52 7.98
N ARG A 105 -10.77 -1.11 9.15
CA ARG A 105 -9.69 -0.70 10.05
C ARG A 105 -8.39 -1.30 9.55
N VAL A 106 -7.37 -0.48 9.32
CA VAL A 106 -6.08 -0.96 8.82
C VAL A 106 -4.93 -0.55 9.72
N GLY A 107 -3.94 -1.44 9.81
CA GLY A 107 -2.68 -1.19 10.48
C GLY A 107 -1.56 -2.01 9.85
N GLY A 108 -0.34 -1.73 10.26
CA GLY A 108 0.80 -2.53 9.87
C GLY A 108 2.07 -2.10 10.59
N CYS A 109 3.09 -2.93 10.51
CA CYS A 109 4.42 -2.61 11.01
C CYS A 109 5.50 -3.04 10.01
N ASP A 110 6.61 -2.31 10.01
CA ASP A 110 7.82 -2.64 9.27
C ASP A 110 9.05 -2.09 10.02
N TYR A 111 10.22 -2.68 9.78
CA TYR A 111 11.48 -2.16 10.33
C TYR A 111 11.98 -0.91 9.59
N SER A 112 11.52 -0.68 8.36
CA SER A 112 11.91 0.44 7.52
C SER A 112 11.04 1.66 7.82
N GLU A 113 11.52 2.51 8.75
CA GLU A 113 10.83 3.76 9.10
C GLU A 113 10.47 4.63 7.87
N PRO A 114 11.35 4.81 6.86
CA PRO A 114 10.97 5.60 5.69
C PRO A 114 9.78 5.04 4.94
N ARG A 115 9.64 3.71 4.85
CA ARG A 115 8.50 3.06 4.19
C ARG A 115 7.24 3.11 5.04
N VAL A 116 7.36 2.96 6.36
CA VAL A 116 6.23 3.15 7.29
C VAL A 116 5.67 4.56 7.18
N ARG A 117 6.53 5.59 7.03
CA ARG A 117 6.07 6.97 6.78
C ARG A 117 5.25 7.08 5.49
N ILE A 118 5.63 6.37 4.43
CA ILE A 118 4.85 6.32 3.18
C ILE A 118 3.54 5.57 3.39
N ALA A 119 3.54 4.42 4.08
CA ALA A 119 2.32 3.70 4.41
C ALA A 119 1.33 4.60 5.16
N ASN A 120 1.79 5.31 6.20
CA ASN A 120 0.97 6.26 6.95
C ASN A 120 0.43 7.35 6.02
N PHE A 121 1.28 7.96 5.20
CA PHE A 121 0.86 8.98 4.24
C PHE A 121 -0.23 8.47 3.28
N VAL A 122 -0.08 7.25 2.76
CA VAL A 122 -1.07 6.61 1.89
C VAL A 122 -2.39 6.48 2.61
N PHE A 123 -2.43 5.88 3.80
CA PHE A 123 -3.69 5.60 4.49
C PHE A 123 -4.33 6.86 5.13
N GLU A 124 -3.57 7.92 5.39
CA GLU A 124 -4.08 9.23 5.80
C GLU A 124 -4.71 10.02 4.64
N ASN A 125 -4.23 9.82 3.41
CA ASN A 125 -4.66 10.59 2.23
C ASN A 125 -5.49 9.76 1.24
N MET A 126 -5.63 8.45 1.47
CA MET A 126 -6.51 7.60 0.68
C MET A 126 -7.94 8.06 0.94
N PRO A 127 -8.74 8.30 -0.12
CA PRO A 127 -10.17 8.51 0.06
C PRO A 127 -10.76 7.24 0.68
N ILE A 128 -10.97 7.28 1.99
CA ILE A 128 -11.89 6.37 2.65
C ILE A 128 -13.22 6.71 1.98
N ASN A 129 -13.72 5.85 1.10
CA ASN A 129 -15.02 6.05 0.47
C ASN A 129 -16.02 6.26 1.61
N PRO A 130 -16.49 7.50 1.87
CA PRO A 130 -17.44 7.74 2.94
C PRO A 130 -18.76 7.30 2.36
N CYS A 131 -19.26 6.14 2.77
CA CYS A 131 -20.63 5.79 2.42
C CYS A 131 -21.57 6.73 3.17
N GLY A 132 -22.16 7.68 2.43
CA GLY A 132 -23.36 8.41 2.83
C GLY A 132 -23.11 9.61 3.74
N GLY A 133 -23.71 10.74 3.37
CA GLY A 133 -23.82 11.90 4.25
C GLY A 133 -24.46 11.50 5.58
N GLY A 134 -23.65 11.49 6.63
CA GLY A 134 -24.07 11.66 8.01
C GLY A 134 -23.29 12.84 8.53
N GLY A 135 -23.96 14.00 8.60
CA GLY A 135 -23.37 15.26 9.02
C GLY A 135 -22.65 15.17 10.36
N ARG A 136 -21.54 15.90 10.46
CA ARG A 136 -21.18 16.54 11.71
C ARG A 136 -22.01 17.80 11.86
#